data_AF-A0A964EX38-F1
#
_entry.id   AF-A0A964EX38-F1
#
_cell.length_a   1.000
_cell.length_b   1.000
_cell.length_c   1.000
_cell.angle_alpha   90.00
_cell.angle_beta   90.00
_cell.angle_gamma   90.00
#
_symmetry.space_group_name_H-M   'P 1'
#
loop_
_entity.id
_entity.type
_entity.pdbx_description
1 polymer ?
#
loop_
_entity_poly.entity_id
_entity_poly.type
_entity_poly.pdbx_seq_one_letter_code
_entity_poly.pdbx_strand_id
1 'polypeptide(L)'
;MLLSLLVGVALAGPSTTRDALDRLEEVLELRIDDGRLPADKVRPAIVVSVQPRYEESADWFAASALEVLQGALGEGSLRLCEACMVPRVYAQDGNLAYQAGPLTLEEIKQLDANNRGDAPPARSAIWLDEHRGGVAIRVVELETGQVLFAQNVDPTLVEVRNSGRMYTLSEEMERRARGDGLTQGFLDVALYPGQHVSWDVTDQWGKTNQNLTGVTLSLFDPVIGIGMAHHRVTRLYNVSVGAKLIFSLPTAVVASVSEEFGDEGVFDPLLTGVAIVRVPFGRSNYGAVLCASTNGQIGLGISLMNIRLLPVLP
;
A
#
# COMPACT_ATOMS: atom_id res chain seq x y z
N MET A 1 24.45 -33.62 12.89
CA MET A 1 23.19 -33.04 12.35
C MET A 1 23.43 -31.56 12.08
N LEU A 2 23.99 -31.24 10.92
CA LEU A 2 24.31 -29.87 10.50
C LEU A 2 24.18 -29.85 8.98
N LEU A 3 22.94 -29.90 8.52
CA LEU A 3 22.58 -29.80 7.10
C LEU A 3 21.17 -29.17 7.05
N SER A 4 20.97 -28.29 6.08
CA SER A 4 19.67 -27.68 5.69
C SER A 4 19.37 -26.26 6.20
N LEU A 5 20.35 -25.35 6.14
CA LEU A 5 20.11 -23.90 5.98
C LEU A 5 20.72 -23.43 4.64
N LEU A 6 20.37 -24.13 3.56
CA LEU A 6 20.50 -23.58 2.21
C LEU A 6 19.21 -22.84 1.93
N VAL A 7 19.14 -21.58 2.39
CA VAL A 7 18.26 -20.59 1.76
C VAL A 7 18.75 -20.51 0.32
N GLY A 8 18.06 -21.20 -0.58
CA GLY A 8 18.30 -21.09 -2.01
C GLY A 8 18.14 -19.62 -2.36
N VAL A 9 19.25 -18.93 -2.55
CA VAL A 9 19.27 -17.72 -3.37
C VAL A 9 18.88 -18.26 -4.74
N ALA A 10 17.59 -18.16 -5.09
CA ALA A 10 17.15 -18.39 -6.44
C ALA A 10 17.99 -17.45 -7.30
N LEU A 11 18.99 -18.02 -7.97
CA LEU A 11 19.80 -17.31 -8.95
C LEU A 11 18.84 -17.05 -10.10
N ALA A 12 18.23 -15.87 -10.06
CA ALA A 12 17.35 -15.39 -11.10
C ALA A 12 18.08 -15.46 -12.44
N GLY A 13 17.45 -16.14 -13.40
CA GLY A 13 17.97 -16.41 -14.73
C GLY A 13 16.92 -16.14 -15.79
N PRO A 14 17.19 -16.45 -17.07
CA PRO A 14 16.33 -16.05 -18.20
C PRO A 14 14.85 -16.48 -18.09
N SER A 15 14.58 -17.60 -17.40
CA SER A 15 13.19 -18.05 -17.14
C SER A 15 12.43 -17.10 -16.21
N THR A 16 13.11 -16.46 -15.25
CA THR A 16 12.49 -15.48 -14.35
C THR A 16 12.08 -14.19 -15.08
N THR A 17 12.74 -13.86 -16.20
CA THR A 17 12.39 -12.68 -16.99
C THR A 17 11.08 -12.88 -17.76
N ARG A 18 10.81 -14.08 -18.28
CA ARG A 18 9.54 -14.37 -18.96
C ARG A 18 8.37 -14.27 -17.99
N ASP A 19 8.48 -14.94 -16.85
CA ASP A 19 7.45 -14.86 -15.82
C ASP A 19 7.25 -13.41 -15.33
N ALA A 20 8.33 -12.61 -15.26
CA ALA A 20 8.24 -11.19 -14.91
C ALA A 20 7.56 -10.33 -15.98
N LEU A 21 7.75 -10.64 -17.27
CA LEU A 21 7.03 -10.01 -18.38
C LEU A 21 5.54 -10.35 -18.34
N ASP A 22 5.17 -11.61 -18.11
CA ASP A 22 3.76 -12.00 -17.96
C ASP A 22 3.11 -11.26 -16.78
N ARG A 23 3.83 -11.15 -15.64
CA ARG A 23 3.36 -10.36 -14.49
C ARG A 23 3.29 -8.86 -14.78
N LEU A 24 4.14 -8.35 -15.67
CA LEU A 24 4.11 -6.95 -16.06
C LEU A 24 2.83 -6.64 -16.84
N GLU A 25 2.38 -7.54 -17.72
CA GLU A 25 1.10 -7.41 -18.44
C GLU A 25 -0.05 -7.24 -17.45
N GLU A 26 -0.20 -8.20 -16.51
CA GLU A 26 -1.23 -8.18 -15.47
C GLU A 26 -1.20 -6.87 -14.65
N VAL A 27 0.00 -6.41 -14.28
CA VAL A 27 0.16 -5.16 -13.51
C VAL A 27 -0.26 -3.95 -14.33
N LEU A 28 0.10 -3.88 -15.61
CA LEU A 28 -0.26 -2.75 -16.46
C LEU A 28 -1.76 -2.70 -16.73
N GLU A 29 -2.39 -3.82 -17.04
CA GLU A 29 -3.84 -3.93 -17.22
C GLU A 29 -4.57 -3.44 -15.97
N LEU A 30 -4.23 -3.97 -14.80
CA LEU A 30 -4.82 -3.55 -13.52
C LEU A 30 -4.67 -2.04 -13.27
N ARG A 31 -3.52 -1.44 -13.60
CA ARG A 31 -3.28 -0.02 -13.36
C ARG A 31 -4.06 0.88 -14.32
N ILE A 32 -4.26 0.43 -15.55
CA ILE A 32 -5.08 1.11 -16.54
C ILE A 32 -6.55 1.05 -16.12
N ASP A 33 -7.03 -0.13 -15.73
CA ASP A 33 -8.42 -0.36 -15.31
C ASP A 33 -8.78 0.40 -14.02
N ASP A 34 -7.87 0.44 -13.04
CA ASP A 34 -8.04 1.22 -11.80
C ASP A 34 -7.89 2.74 -12.02
N GLY A 35 -7.61 3.19 -13.24
CA GLY A 35 -7.42 4.61 -13.60
C GLY A 35 -6.14 5.24 -13.03
N ARG A 36 -5.27 4.45 -12.40
CA ARG A 36 -3.98 4.91 -11.86
C ARG A 36 -2.96 5.18 -12.96
N LEU A 37 -3.11 4.51 -14.10
CA LEU A 37 -2.37 4.76 -15.33
C LEU A 37 -3.36 5.26 -16.40
N PRO A 38 -3.63 6.58 -16.46
CA PRO A 38 -4.67 7.13 -17.32
C PRO A 38 -4.38 6.86 -18.81
N ALA A 39 -5.27 6.10 -19.46
CA ALA A 39 -5.09 5.66 -20.84
C ALA A 39 -4.94 6.81 -21.84
N ASP A 40 -5.59 7.95 -21.57
CA ASP A 40 -5.52 9.17 -22.37
C ASP A 40 -4.18 9.91 -22.27
N LYS A 41 -3.40 9.65 -21.22
CA LYS A 41 -2.02 10.15 -21.08
C LYS A 41 -0.99 9.17 -21.63
N VAL A 42 -1.28 7.88 -21.59
CA VAL A 42 -0.34 6.86 -22.07
C VAL A 42 -0.42 6.66 -23.58
N ARG A 43 -1.63 6.57 -24.15
CA ARG A 43 -1.84 6.15 -25.55
C ARG A 43 -2.02 7.37 -26.47
N PRO A 44 -1.38 7.42 -27.65
CA PRO A 44 -0.42 6.45 -28.18
C PRO A 44 0.94 6.51 -27.47
N ALA A 45 1.60 5.37 -27.31
CA ALA A 45 2.90 5.24 -26.64
C ALA A 45 4.02 4.90 -27.64
N ILE A 46 5.23 5.40 -27.36
CA ILE A 46 6.45 5.05 -28.11
C ILE A 46 7.41 4.27 -27.21
N VAL A 47 7.86 3.11 -27.65
CA VAL A 47 8.89 2.32 -26.96
C VAL A 47 10.25 2.83 -27.42
N VAL A 48 10.98 3.42 -26.47
CA VAL A 48 12.24 4.13 -26.71
C VAL A 48 13.43 3.20 -26.50
N SER A 49 13.34 2.27 -25.55
CA SER A 49 14.42 1.35 -25.20
C SER A 49 13.84 0.03 -24.69
N VAL A 50 14.36 -1.07 -25.23
CA VAL A 50 14.17 -2.42 -24.68
C VAL A 50 15.54 -3.08 -24.56
N GLN A 51 16.09 -3.16 -23.34
CA GLN A 51 17.46 -3.66 -23.14
C GLN A 51 17.48 -5.01 -22.44
N PRO A 52 17.88 -6.09 -23.14
CA PRO A 52 18.21 -7.34 -22.48
C PRO A 52 19.50 -7.18 -21.67
N ARG A 53 19.56 -7.86 -20.53
CA ARG A 53 20.75 -7.92 -19.67
C ARG A 53 21.55 -9.17 -19.95
N TYR A 54 20.89 -10.29 -20.24
CA TYR A 54 21.52 -11.58 -20.44
C TYR A 54 21.67 -11.92 -21.92
N GLU A 55 22.78 -12.57 -22.29
CA GLU A 55 23.03 -13.00 -23.66
C GLU A 55 21.96 -14.01 -24.12
N GLU A 56 21.50 -14.87 -23.22
CA GLU A 56 20.43 -15.85 -23.46
C GLU A 56 19.05 -15.21 -23.70
N SER A 57 18.88 -13.94 -23.33
CA SER A 57 17.64 -13.19 -23.52
C SER A 57 17.64 -12.32 -24.78
N ALA A 58 18.83 -12.06 -25.35
CA ALA A 58 19.02 -11.05 -26.39
C ALA A 58 18.13 -11.28 -27.63
N ASP A 59 17.92 -12.54 -28.01
CA ASP A 59 17.19 -12.91 -29.23
C ASP A 59 15.66 -12.80 -29.09
N TRP A 60 15.11 -12.85 -27.87
CA TRP A 60 13.66 -12.92 -27.66
C TRP A 60 13.09 -11.80 -26.78
N PHE A 61 13.89 -11.18 -25.91
CA PHE A 61 13.40 -10.22 -24.91
C PHE A 61 12.65 -9.04 -25.53
N ALA A 62 13.21 -8.44 -26.59
CA ALA A 62 12.59 -7.30 -27.26
C ALA A 62 11.22 -7.65 -27.86
N ALA A 63 11.10 -8.81 -28.49
CA ALA A 63 9.85 -9.27 -29.08
C ALA A 63 8.79 -9.55 -28.00
N SER A 64 9.16 -10.30 -26.95
CA SER A 64 8.23 -10.62 -25.84
C SER A 64 7.80 -9.38 -25.06
N ALA A 65 8.71 -8.42 -24.85
CA ALA A 65 8.36 -7.15 -24.21
C ALA A 65 7.34 -6.35 -25.04
N LEU A 66 7.50 -6.32 -26.36
CA LEU A 66 6.57 -5.61 -27.24
C LEU A 66 5.20 -6.30 -27.29
N GLU A 67 5.18 -7.64 -27.29
CA GLU A 67 3.94 -8.43 -27.21
C GLU A 67 3.16 -8.11 -25.93
N VAL A 68 3.82 -8.15 -24.77
CA VAL A 68 3.23 -7.80 -23.46
C VAL A 68 2.73 -6.35 -23.42
N LEU A 69 3.52 -5.39 -23.95
CA LEU A 69 3.10 -4.00 -24.00
C LEU A 69 1.90 -3.79 -24.94
N GLN A 70 1.83 -4.53 -26.05
CA GLN A 70 0.68 -4.50 -26.96
C GLN A 70 -0.57 -5.12 -26.34
N GLY A 71 -0.43 -6.21 -25.58
CA GLY A 71 -1.52 -6.80 -24.80
C GLY A 71 -2.13 -5.80 -23.83
N ALA A 72 -1.30 -5.21 -22.96
CA ALA A 72 -1.78 -4.27 -21.94
C ALA A 72 -2.24 -2.90 -22.48
N LEU A 73 -1.60 -2.36 -23.53
CA LEU A 73 -1.93 -1.05 -24.09
C LEU A 73 -2.93 -1.12 -25.26
N GLY A 74 -3.25 -2.31 -25.74
CA GLY A 74 -4.13 -2.54 -26.87
C GLY A 74 -3.45 -2.34 -28.23
N GLU A 75 -3.95 -3.07 -29.22
CA GLU A 75 -3.41 -3.10 -30.59
C GLU A 75 -3.39 -1.69 -31.24
N GLY A 76 -2.31 -1.38 -31.95
CA GLY A 76 -2.15 -0.13 -32.69
C GLY A 76 -1.85 1.12 -31.84
N SER A 77 -1.80 0.99 -30.51
CA SER A 77 -1.46 2.08 -29.60
C SER A 77 0.05 2.25 -29.33
N LEU A 78 0.85 1.26 -29.74
CA LEU A 78 2.27 1.16 -29.47
C LEU A 78 3.09 1.34 -30.75
N ARG A 79 4.15 2.16 -30.69
CA ARG A 79 5.15 2.28 -31.77
C ARG A 79 6.55 1.99 -31.24
N LEU A 80 7.34 1.21 -31.97
CA LEU A 80 8.75 1.00 -31.66
C LEU A 80 9.61 2.10 -32.29
N CYS A 81 10.43 2.78 -31.48
CA CYS A 81 11.42 3.72 -31.99
C CYS A 81 12.78 3.05 -32.14
N GLU A 82 13.01 2.35 -33.25
CA GLU A 82 14.34 1.78 -33.56
C GLU A 82 15.42 2.85 -33.60
N ALA A 83 15.08 4.01 -34.17
CA ALA A 83 15.87 5.22 -34.19
C ALA A 83 16.37 5.67 -32.80
N CYS A 84 15.61 5.35 -31.74
CA CYS A 84 15.91 5.76 -30.38
C CYS A 84 16.93 4.84 -29.69
N MET A 85 17.11 3.62 -30.21
CA MET A 85 17.94 2.58 -29.59
C MET A 85 19.37 2.54 -30.16
N VAL A 86 19.66 3.30 -31.22
CA VAL A 86 20.95 3.27 -31.93
C VAL A 86 21.77 4.53 -31.59
N PRO A 87 23.08 4.41 -31.30
CA PRO A 87 23.96 5.57 -31.18
C PRO A 87 23.96 6.41 -32.45
N ARG A 88 23.92 7.74 -32.31
CA ARG A 88 23.74 8.65 -33.45
C ARG A 88 24.91 9.58 -33.65
N VAL A 89 25.13 9.90 -34.92
CA VAL A 89 26.02 10.99 -35.34
C VAL A 89 25.18 11.96 -36.16
N TYR A 90 25.09 13.21 -35.72
CA TYR A 90 24.35 14.24 -36.43
C TYR A 90 25.16 15.53 -36.52
N ALA A 91 24.89 16.32 -37.55
CA ALA A 91 25.52 17.61 -37.76
C ALA A 91 24.54 18.72 -37.34
N GLN A 92 24.92 19.53 -36.35
CA GLN A 92 24.16 20.69 -35.90
C GLN A 92 25.10 21.87 -35.71
N ASP A 93 24.72 23.05 -36.23
CA ASP A 93 25.49 24.30 -36.15
C ASP A 93 26.96 24.18 -36.62
N GLY A 94 27.18 23.39 -37.68
CA GLY A 94 28.52 23.17 -38.26
C GLY A 94 29.42 22.19 -37.49
N ASN A 95 28.91 21.58 -36.42
CA ASN A 95 29.62 20.56 -35.65
C ASN A 95 28.99 19.18 -35.85
N LEU A 96 29.85 18.17 -36.02
CA LEU A 96 29.46 16.75 -35.94
C LEU A 96 29.41 16.34 -34.46
N ALA A 97 28.21 16.12 -33.95
CA ALA A 97 27.98 15.59 -32.62
C ALA A 97 27.82 14.06 -32.67
N TYR A 98 28.55 13.36 -31.81
CA TYR A 98 28.37 11.93 -31.56
C TYR A 98 27.65 11.77 -30.22
N GLN A 99 26.46 11.18 -30.24
CA GLN A 99 25.64 10.93 -29.05
C GLN A 99 25.47 9.43 -28.86
N ALA A 100 26.26 8.90 -27.91
CA ALA A 100 26.07 7.58 -27.33
C ALA A 100 25.59 7.79 -25.89
N GLY A 101 24.28 7.88 -25.71
CA GLY A 101 23.67 8.17 -24.42
C GLY A 101 22.14 8.25 -24.51
N PRO A 102 21.46 8.40 -23.36
CA PRO A 102 20.00 8.50 -23.33
C PRO A 102 19.53 9.71 -24.13
N LEU A 103 18.50 9.52 -24.95
CA LEU A 103 17.86 10.61 -25.68
C LEU A 103 17.06 11.49 -24.74
N THR A 104 17.09 12.78 -25.02
CA THR A 104 16.21 13.75 -24.37
C THR A 104 14.77 13.56 -24.85
N LEU A 105 13.80 14.00 -24.05
CA LEU A 105 12.38 13.93 -24.43
C LEU A 105 12.08 14.72 -25.72
N GLU A 106 12.80 15.83 -25.94
CA GLU A 106 12.63 16.64 -27.15
C GLU A 106 13.11 15.92 -28.40
N GLU A 107 14.24 15.22 -28.31
CA GLU A 107 14.72 14.36 -29.41
C GLU A 107 13.74 13.23 -29.70
N ILE A 108 13.15 12.61 -28.68
CA ILE A 108 12.14 11.56 -28.86
C ILE A 108 10.91 12.13 -29.59
N LYS A 109 10.42 13.30 -29.20
CA LYS A 109 9.32 13.99 -29.90
C LYS A 109 9.67 14.29 -31.36
N GLN A 110 10.88 14.78 -31.61
CA GLN A 110 11.33 15.09 -32.96
C GLN A 110 11.43 13.81 -33.82
N LEU A 111 11.91 12.71 -33.25
CA LEU A 111 11.98 11.42 -33.93
C LEU A 111 10.59 10.84 -34.20
N ASP A 112 9.64 10.96 -33.27
CA ASP A 112 8.25 10.58 -33.49
C ASP A 112 7.64 11.43 -34.62
N ALA A 113 7.80 12.76 -34.56
CA ALA A 113 7.27 13.66 -35.58
C ALA A 113 7.80 13.36 -37.00
N ASN A 114 9.08 12.99 -37.11
CA ASN A 114 9.71 12.71 -38.40
C ASN A 114 9.34 11.34 -38.97
N ASN A 115 9.00 10.35 -38.14
CA ASN A 115 8.80 8.96 -38.57
C ASN A 115 7.35 8.46 -38.47
N ARG A 116 6.46 9.17 -37.77
CA ARG A 116 5.07 8.71 -37.55
C ARG A 116 4.15 8.79 -38.77
N GLY A 117 4.54 9.54 -39.81
CA GLY A 117 3.65 9.83 -40.93
C GLY A 117 2.36 10.54 -40.49
N ASP A 118 1.21 9.99 -40.86
CA ASP A 118 -0.12 10.53 -40.52
C ASP A 118 -0.65 10.05 -39.15
N ALA A 119 0.11 9.21 -38.42
CA ALA A 119 -0.32 8.70 -37.12
C ALA A 119 -0.33 9.82 -36.05
N PRO A 120 -1.22 9.74 -35.05
CA PRO A 120 -1.28 10.73 -33.97
C PRO A 120 0.04 10.78 -33.16
N PRO A 121 0.41 11.96 -32.62
CA PRO A 121 1.60 12.12 -31.76
C PRO A 121 1.60 11.12 -30.61
N ALA A 122 2.78 10.57 -30.30
CA ALA A 122 2.94 9.81 -29.07
C ALA A 122 2.75 10.74 -27.86
N ARG A 123 2.02 10.27 -26.85
CA ARG A 123 1.81 10.97 -25.59
C ARG A 123 2.78 10.54 -24.50
N SER A 124 3.21 9.28 -24.55
CA SER A 124 4.16 8.75 -23.58
C SER A 124 5.31 8.00 -24.24
N ALA A 125 6.43 7.94 -23.54
CA ALA A 125 7.61 7.16 -23.88
C ALA A 125 7.82 6.05 -22.85
N ILE A 126 8.19 4.86 -23.33
CA ILE A 126 8.37 3.65 -22.52
C ILE A 126 9.82 3.18 -22.61
N TRP A 127 10.43 2.96 -21.45
CA TRP A 127 11.70 2.25 -21.29
C TRP A 127 11.44 0.96 -20.55
N LEU A 128 11.99 -0.14 -21.05
CA LEU A 128 11.87 -1.44 -20.44
C LEU A 128 13.23 -2.14 -20.42
N ASP A 129 13.75 -2.40 -19.23
CA ASP A 129 15.08 -2.95 -19.05
C ASP A 129 15.01 -4.24 -18.24
N GLU A 130 15.73 -5.27 -18.68
CA GLU A 130 15.91 -6.48 -17.90
C GLU A 130 16.89 -6.22 -16.74
N HIS A 131 16.56 -6.69 -15.54
CA HIS A 131 17.45 -6.63 -14.38
C HIS A 131 17.59 -7.99 -13.70
N ARG A 132 18.39 -8.03 -12.62
CA ARG A 132 18.68 -9.28 -11.92
C ARG A 132 17.46 -10.00 -11.36
N GLY A 133 16.34 -9.31 -11.13
CA GLY A 133 15.16 -9.87 -10.48
C GLY A 133 13.93 -10.02 -11.40
N GLY A 134 14.03 -9.60 -12.67
CA GLY A 134 12.89 -9.49 -13.57
C GLY A 134 13.05 -8.31 -14.52
N VAL A 135 12.01 -7.48 -14.64
CA VAL A 135 11.95 -6.35 -15.58
C VAL A 135 11.62 -5.03 -14.90
N ALA A 136 12.26 -3.96 -15.34
CA ALA A 136 11.99 -2.61 -14.90
C ALA A 136 11.32 -1.84 -16.04
N ILE A 137 10.18 -1.22 -15.75
CA ILE A 137 9.45 -0.39 -16.72
C ILE A 137 9.37 1.05 -16.22
N ARG A 138 9.50 1.99 -17.15
CA ARG A 138 9.20 3.40 -16.94
C ARG A 138 8.35 3.94 -18.08
N VAL A 139 7.25 4.60 -17.74
CA VAL A 139 6.35 5.30 -18.67
C VAL A 139 6.38 6.77 -18.30
N VAL A 140 6.76 7.62 -19.25
CA VAL A 140 6.93 9.07 -19.03
C VAL A 140 6.08 9.82 -20.05
N GLU A 141 5.32 10.80 -19.60
CA GLU A 141 4.56 11.71 -20.46
C GLU A 141 5.53 12.60 -21.24
N LEU A 142 5.44 12.58 -22.57
CA LEU A 142 6.35 13.32 -23.44
C LEU A 142 6.18 14.83 -23.27
N GLU A 143 4.95 15.31 -23.12
CA GLU A 143 4.66 16.75 -23.04
C GLU A 143 5.31 17.40 -21.81
N THR A 144 5.13 16.79 -20.64
CA THR A 144 5.52 17.37 -19.34
C THR A 144 6.81 16.80 -18.77
N GLY A 145 7.24 15.61 -19.24
CA GLY A 145 8.30 14.82 -18.61
C GLY A 145 7.89 14.16 -17.29
N GLN A 146 6.60 14.17 -16.95
CA GLN A 146 6.09 13.52 -15.76
C GLN A 146 6.22 11.99 -15.89
N VAL A 147 6.79 11.35 -14.87
CA VAL A 147 6.77 9.89 -14.76
C VAL A 147 5.35 9.45 -14.41
N LEU A 148 4.67 8.82 -15.37
CA LEU A 148 3.31 8.29 -15.20
C LEU A 148 3.33 6.95 -14.46
N PHE A 149 4.36 6.13 -14.73
CA PHE A 149 4.53 4.83 -14.11
C PHE A 149 6.01 4.46 -14.05
N ALA A 150 6.46 3.92 -12.93
CA ALA A 150 7.80 3.36 -12.80
C ALA A 150 7.78 2.23 -11.78
N GLN A 151 8.17 1.02 -12.20
CA GLN A 151 8.11 -0.14 -11.33
C GLN A 151 9.11 -1.21 -11.78
N ASN A 152 9.67 -1.92 -10.80
CA ASN A 152 10.31 -3.20 -11.03
C ASN A 152 9.30 -4.31 -10.79
N VAL A 153 9.25 -5.26 -11.71
CA VAL A 153 8.36 -6.42 -11.68
C VAL A 153 9.23 -7.67 -11.64
N ASP A 154 9.04 -8.44 -10.58
CA ASP A 154 9.62 -9.77 -10.39
C ASP A 154 8.51 -10.83 -10.47
N PRO A 155 8.83 -12.10 -10.77
CA PRO A 155 7.82 -13.17 -10.88
C PRO A 155 6.96 -13.35 -9.63
N THR A 156 7.54 -13.04 -8.47
CA THR A 156 6.88 -13.18 -7.17
C THR A 156 6.18 -11.92 -6.68
N LEU A 157 6.27 -10.81 -7.45
CA LEU A 157 5.77 -9.47 -7.08
C LEU A 157 6.27 -9.00 -5.70
N VAL A 158 7.39 -9.55 -5.21
CA VAL A 158 7.96 -9.19 -3.91
C VAL A 158 8.55 -7.79 -3.95
N GLU A 159 9.17 -7.38 -5.06
CA GLU A 159 9.67 -6.02 -5.23
C GLU A 159 8.53 -5.01 -5.29
N VAL A 160 7.43 -5.36 -5.96
CA VAL A 160 6.18 -4.59 -5.97
C VAL A 160 5.63 -4.42 -4.54
N ARG A 161 5.51 -5.53 -3.79
CA ARG A 161 5.04 -5.52 -2.40
C ARG A 161 5.95 -4.70 -1.48
N ASN A 162 7.26 -4.85 -1.62
CA ASN A 162 8.24 -4.12 -0.81
C ASN A 162 8.21 -2.62 -1.10
N SER A 163 8.11 -2.24 -2.38
CA SER A 163 8.00 -0.83 -2.80
C SER A 163 6.70 -0.21 -2.27
N GLY A 164 5.57 -0.92 -2.40
CA GLY A 164 4.30 -0.47 -1.83
C GLY A 164 4.35 -0.29 -0.32
N ARG A 165 4.97 -1.24 0.40
CA ARG A 165 5.15 -1.14 1.86
C ARG A 165 5.99 0.07 2.26
N MET A 166 7.08 0.35 1.53
CA MET A 166 7.93 1.51 1.81
C MET A 166 7.24 2.84 1.47
N TYR A 167 6.43 2.85 0.40
CA TYR A 167 5.62 4.02 0.05
C TYR A 167 4.60 4.33 1.14
N THR A 168 3.80 3.34 1.56
CA THR A 168 2.85 3.49 2.68
C THR A 168 3.56 3.92 3.96
N LEU A 169 4.72 3.34 4.27
CA LEU A 169 5.50 3.74 5.44
C LEU A 169 5.96 5.21 5.33
N SER A 170 6.40 5.65 4.15
CA SER A 170 6.85 7.01 3.92
C SER A 170 5.69 8.01 4.04
N GLU A 171 4.53 7.68 3.47
CA GLU A 171 3.30 8.47 3.59
C GLU A 171 2.82 8.55 5.05
N GLU A 172 2.85 7.44 5.79
CA GLU A 172 2.56 7.43 7.24
C GLU A 172 3.56 8.32 8.01
N MET A 173 4.85 8.30 7.66
CA MET A 173 5.86 9.15 8.29
C MET A 173 5.68 10.64 7.94
N GLU A 174 5.28 10.95 6.71
CA GLU A 174 4.98 12.32 6.29
C GLU A 174 3.74 12.85 7.04
N ARG A 175 2.66 12.04 7.12
CA ARG A 175 1.48 12.35 7.94
C ARG A 175 1.87 12.62 9.39
N ARG A 176 2.74 11.79 10.00
CA ARG A 176 3.28 12.03 11.35
C ARG A 176 4.06 13.34 11.45
N ALA A 177 4.87 13.67 10.45
CA ALA A 177 5.66 14.89 10.43
C ALA A 177 4.79 16.15 10.32
N ARG A 178 3.68 16.08 9.57
CA ARG A 178 2.67 17.15 9.48
C ARG A 178 1.77 17.23 10.71
N GLY A 179 1.75 16.20 11.55
CA GLY A 179 0.88 16.08 12.71
C GLY A 179 -0.54 15.62 12.36
N ASP A 180 -0.72 15.02 11.19
CA ASP A 180 -1.99 14.43 10.76
C ASP A 180 -2.30 13.20 11.64
N GLY A 181 -3.59 12.98 11.91
CA GLY A 181 -4.04 11.86 12.73
C GLY A 181 -3.75 10.50 12.08
N LEU A 182 -3.34 9.51 12.89
CA LEU A 182 -3.18 8.12 12.46
C LEU A 182 -4.22 7.22 13.12
N THR A 183 -5.06 6.59 12.31
CA THR A 183 -6.06 5.64 12.82
C THR A 183 -5.39 4.33 13.24
N GLN A 184 -5.79 3.82 14.40
CA GLN A 184 -5.29 2.61 15.04
C GLN A 184 -6.46 1.77 15.52
N GLY A 185 -6.43 0.47 15.19
CA GLY A 185 -7.39 -0.52 15.66
C GLY A 185 -6.83 -1.37 16.81
N PHE A 186 -7.58 -1.52 17.90
CA PHE A 186 -7.22 -2.39 19.03
C PHE A 186 -8.33 -3.41 19.29
N LEU A 187 -8.01 -4.69 19.31
CA LEU A 187 -8.92 -5.72 19.83
C LEU A 187 -8.40 -6.18 21.18
N ASP A 188 -9.13 -5.85 22.23
CA ASP A 188 -8.85 -6.29 23.58
C ASP A 188 -9.70 -7.52 23.90
N VAL A 189 -9.05 -8.58 24.35
CA VAL A 189 -9.69 -9.82 24.79
C VAL A 189 -9.19 -10.13 26.20
N ALA A 190 -9.93 -9.66 27.20
CA ALA A 190 -9.71 -9.96 28.60
C ALA A 190 -10.76 -10.98 29.07
N LEU A 191 -10.33 -12.11 29.63
CA LEU A 191 -11.24 -13.24 29.92
C LEU A 191 -11.19 -13.73 31.36
N TYR A 192 -10.29 -13.19 32.20
CA TYR A 192 -10.12 -13.65 33.58
C TYR A 192 -9.77 -12.50 34.53
N PRO A 193 -10.35 -12.40 35.75
CA PRO A 193 -11.53 -13.14 36.22
C PRO A 193 -12.87 -12.63 35.61
N GLY A 194 -12.92 -11.42 35.09
CA GLY A 194 -14.04 -10.87 34.30
C GLY A 194 -13.80 -10.95 32.80
N GLN A 195 -14.89 -10.90 32.02
CA GLN A 195 -14.84 -10.94 30.56
C GLN A 195 -15.07 -9.53 30.01
N HIS A 196 -14.08 -9.01 29.28
CA HIS A 196 -14.17 -7.77 28.53
C HIS A 196 -13.58 -7.98 27.14
N VAL A 197 -14.43 -7.93 26.13
CA VAL A 197 -14.03 -7.99 24.73
C VAL A 197 -14.45 -6.70 24.07
N SER A 198 -13.49 -5.95 23.56
CA SER A 198 -13.78 -4.70 22.87
C SER A 198 -12.87 -4.46 21.68
N TRP A 199 -13.44 -3.81 20.67
CA TRP A 199 -12.73 -3.33 19.49
C TRP A 199 -12.77 -1.81 19.48
N ASP A 200 -11.59 -1.20 19.51
CA ASP A 200 -11.45 0.25 19.46
C ASP A 200 -10.88 0.68 18.10
N VAL A 201 -11.49 1.71 17.52
CA VAL A 201 -10.99 2.43 16.36
C VAL A 201 -10.66 3.84 16.83
N THR A 202 -9.39 4.18 16.89
CA THR A 202 -8.92 5.43 17.50
C THR A 202 -7.96 6.18 16.60
N ASP A 203 -8.09 7.50 16.56
CA ASP A 203 -7.12 8.37 15.90
C ASP A 203 -6.08 8.86 16.89
N GLN A 204 -4.83 8.71 16.52
CA GLN A 204 -3.67 9.19 17.25
C GLN A 204 -3.38 10.65 16.88
N TRP A 205 -3.21 11.53 17.86
CA TRP A 205 -3.05 12.97 17.64
C TRP A 205 -2.11 13.64 18.66
N GLY A 206 -1.82 14.92 18.38
CA GLY A 206 -0.99 15.80 19.20
C GLY A 206 0.47 15.83 18.73
N LYS A 207 1.24 16.83 19.20
CA LYS A 207 2.61 17.09 18.73
C LYS A 207 3.58 15.90 18.85
N THR A 208 3.30 14.99 19.77
CA THR A 208 4.11 13.80 20.02
C THR A 208 3.39 12.50 19.65
N ASN A 209 2.19 12.57 19.06
CA ASN A 209 1.35 11.41 18.73
C ASN A 209 1.19 10.45 19.92
N GLN A 210 0.97 10.99 21.12
CA GLN A 210 0.84 10.16 22.32
C GLN A 210 -0.61 9.92 22.72
N ASN A 211 -1.54 10.74 22.23
CA ASN A 211 -2.94 10.65 22.59
C ASN A 211 -3.69 9.91 21.50
N LEU A 212 -4.60 9.03 21.87
CA LEU A 212 -5.49 8.33 20.98
C LEU A 212 -6.93 8.56 21.44
N THR A 213 -7.82 8.88 20.52
CA THR A 213 -9.25 9.07 20.79
C THR A 213 -10.08 8.44 19.70
N GLY A 214 -11.18 7.79 20.03
CA GLY A 214 -12.11 7.33 19.02
C GLY A 214 -13.27 6.55 19.59
N VAL A 215 -13.75 5.58 18.81
CA VAL A 215 -14.96 4.82 19.10
C VAL A 215 -14.57 3.42 19.59
N THR A 216 -15.33 2.90 20.54
CA THR A 216 -15.19 1.53 21.04
C THR A 216 -16.49 0.77 20.84
N LEU A 217 -16.37 -0.50 20.45
CA LEU A 217 -17.44 -1.47 20.38
C LEU A 217 -17.13 -2.57 21.39
N SER A 218 -18.01 -2.78 22.37
CA SER A 218 -17.87 -3.82 23.40
C SER A 218 -18.86 -4.94 23.17
N LEU A 219 -18.42 -6.19 23.41
CA LEU A 219 -19.22 -7.41 23.29
C LEU A 219 -19.41 -8.13 24.64
N PHE A 220 -18.67 -7.73 25.68
CA PHE A 220 -18.81 -8.26 27.03
C PHE A 220 -18.41 -7.15 28.03
N ASP A 221 -19.30 -6.85 28.98
CA ASP A 221 -19.23 -5.72 29.90
C ASP A 221 -19.13 -4.34 29.21
N PRO A 222 -20.26 -3.78 28.72
CA PRO A 222 -21.59 -4.38 28.61
C PRO A 222 -21.71 -5.39 27.44
N VAL A 223 -22.74 -6.25 27.45
CA VAL A 223 -22.95 -7.36 26.48
C VAL A 223 -22.93 -6.88 25.02
N ILE A 224 -23.48 -5.70 24.72
CA ILE A 224 -23.25 -5.01 23.45
C ILE A 224 -23.28 -3.52 23.74
N GLY A 225 -22.19 -2.81 23.46
CA GLY A 225 -22.14 -1.38 23.67
C GLY A 225 -21.28 -0.62 22.68
N ILE A 226 -21.65 0.64 22.47
CA ILE A 226 -20.89 1.61 21.66
C ILE A 226 -20.46 2.74 22.57
N GLY A 227 -19.24 3.21 22.39
CA GLY A 227 -18.67 4.17 23.30
C GLY A 227 -17.58 5.03 22.70
N MET A 228 -17.03 5.87 23.56
CA MET A 228 -15.83 6.64 23.27
C MET A 228 -14.65 6.05 24.05
N ALA A 229 -13.49 6.00 23.40
CA ALA A 229 -12.24 5.56 23.99
C ALA A 229 -11.22 6.69 23.95
N HIS A 230 -10.51 6.89 25.06
CA HIS A 230 -9.36 7.77 25.12
C HIS A 230 -8.18 7.04 25.74
N HIS A 231 -7.04 7.05 25.06
CA HIS A 231 -5.81 6.43 25.54
C HIS A 231 -4.63 7.39 25.40
N ARG A 232 -3.62 7.17 26.22
CA ARG A 232 -2.34 7.86 26.16
C ARG A 232 -1.19 6.87 26.26
N VAL A 233 -0.28 6.93 25.30
CA VAL A 233 0.96 6.15 25.30
C VAL A 233 1.99 6.85 26.19
N THR A 234 2.47 6.14 27.19
CA THR A 234 3.51 6.60 28.11
C THR A 234 4.89 6.16 27.62
N ARG A 235 5.94 6.91 28.02
CA ARG A 235 7.33 6.59 27.63
C ARG A 235 7.90 5.37 28.35
N LEU A 236 7.27 4.94 29.44
CA LEU A 236 7.72 3.79 30.22
C LEU A 236 7.17 2.52 29.56
N TYR A 237 8.05 1.73 28.92
CA TYR A 237 7.72 0.50 28.18
C TYR A 237 6.67 0.63 27.07
N ASN A 238 6.45 1.84 26.54
CA ASN A 238 5.40 2.13 25.56
C ASN A 238 3.99 1.67 26.01
N VAL A 239 3.74 1.71 27.32
CA VAL A 239 2.45 1.30 27.90
C VAL A 239 1.39 2.32 27.52
N SER A 240 0.27 1.82 26.99
CA SER A 240 -0.92 2.63 26.72
C SER A 240 -1.85 2.58 27.92
N VAL A 241 -2.24 3.73 28.45
CA VAL A 241 -3.17 3.86 29.58
C VAL A 241 -4.34 4.72 29.14
N GLY A 242 -5.56 4.30 29.44
CA GLY A 242 -6.74 5.05 29.02
C GLY A 242 -8.01 4.65 29.73
N ALA A 243 -9.10 5.24 29.26
CA ALA A 243 -10.44 4.97 29.72
C ALA A 243 -11.42 4.90 28.54
N LYS A 244 -12.46 4.11 28.72
CA LYS A 244 -13.60 3.98 27.82
C LYS A 244 -14.87 4.36 28.55
N LEU A 245 -15.80 4.97 27.84
CA LEU A 245 -17.17 5.19 28.28
C LEU A 245 -18.08 4.49 27.29
N ILE A 246 -18.78 3.46 27.74
CA ILE A 246 -19.53 2.53 26.88
C ILE A 246 -21.00 2.60 27.26
N PHE A 247 -21.86 2.82 26.28
CA PHE A 247 -23.30 2.79 26.45
C PHE A 247 -23.84 1.41 26.04
N SER A 248 -24.65 0.79 26.91
CA SER A 248 -25.31 -0.49 26.61
C SER A 248 -26.43 -0.27 25.59
N LEU A 249 -26.34 -0.90 24.41
CA LEU A 249 -27.36 -0.81 23.37
C LEU A 249 -28.68 -1.52 23.75
N PRO A 250 -28.67 -2.76 24.26
CA PRO A 250 -29.91 -3.44 24.65
C PRO A 250 -30.68 -2.66 25.73
N THR A 251 -29.98 -2.15 26.75
CA THR A 251 -30.59 -1.35 27.81
C THR A 251 -31.14 -0.02 27.28
N ALA A 252 -30.42 0.65 26.37
CA ALA A 252 -30.88 1.90 25.77
C ALA A 252 -32.15 1.72 24.91
N VAL A 253 -32.23 0.62 24.15
CA VAL A 253 -33.42 0.31 23.34
C VAL A 253 -34.62 0.02 24.23
N VAL A 254 -34.47 -0.85 25.25
CA VAL A 254 -35.56 -1.17 26.18
C VAL A 254 -36.05 0.09 26.90
N ALA A 255 -35.14 0.89 27.46
CA ALA A 255 -35.50 2.14 28.14
C ALA A 255 -36.20 3.17 27.25
N SER A 256 -35.93 3.17 25.93
CA SER A 256 -36.58 4.09 24.98
C SER A 256 -37.99 3.68 24.58
N VAL A 257 -38.35 2.40 24.75
CA VAL A 257 -39.65 1.83 24.33
C VAL A 257 -40.58 1.64 25.53
N SER A 258 -40.04 1.42 26.74
CA SER A 258 -40.85 1.16 27.94
C SER A 258 -40.82 2.31 28.94
N GLU A 259 -41.80 3.21 28.89
CA GLU A 259 -42.22 3.98 30.08
C GLU A 259 -43.08 3.13 31.05
N GLU A 260 -43.48 1.91 30.64
CA GLU A 260 -44.58 1.16 31.28
C GLU A 260 -44.21 -0.23 31.86
N PHE A 261 -42.95 -0.67 31.74
CA PHE A 261 -42.49 -1.91 32.39
C PHE A 261 -41.53 -1.56 33.53
N GLY A 262 -41.92 -1.94 34.75
CA GLY A 262 -41.16 -1.69 35.98
C GLY A 262 -39.74 -2.26 35.97
N ASP A 263 -38.98 -1.90 37.01
CA ASP A 263 -37.56 -2.15 37.32
C ASP A 263 -36.92 -3.54 37.00
N GLU A 264 -37.63 -4.49 36.39
CA GLU A 264 -37.18 -5.84 36.08
C GLU A 264 -36.54 -6.01 34.69
N GLY A 265 -36.47 -4.95 33.85
CA GLY A 265 -36.00 -5.02 32.46
C GLY A 265 -34.55 -4.60 32.17
N VAL A 266 -33.75 -4.26 33.20
CA VAL A 266 -32.37 -3.77 33.00
C VAL A 266 -31.39 -4.94 32.92
N PHE A 267 -31.03 -5.33 31.70
CA PHE A 267 -30.06 -6.41 31.44
C PHE A 267 -28.61 -6.06 31.81
N ASP A 268 -28.23 -4.78 31.68
CA ASP A 268 -26.89 -4.23 31.99
C ASP A 268 -27.00 -2.74 32.34
N PRO A 269 -26.07 -2.15 33.12
CA PRO A 269 -26.04 -0.72 33.40
C PRO A 269 -25.91 0.10 32.10
N LEU A 270 -26.70 1.17 31.99
CA LEU A 270 -26.80 2.01 30.78
C LEU A 270 -25.46 2.61 30.35
N LEU A 271 -24.61 2.98 31.32
CA LEU A 271 -23.30 3.56 31.10
C LEU A 271 -22.26 2.80 31.92
N THR A 272 -21.22 2.31 31.26
CA THR A 272 -20.09 1.61 31.87
C THR A 272 -18.80 2.36 31.58
N GLY A 273 -18.06 2.70 32.64
CA GLY A 273 -16.70 3.22 32.53
C GLY A 273 -15.69 2.07 32.61
N VAL A 274 -14.72 2.01 31.71
CA VAL A 274 -13.67 0.98 31.73
C VAL A 274 -12.29 1.63 31.69
N ALA A 275 -11.50 1.47 32.74
CA ALA A 275 -10.09 1.83 32.74
C ALA A 275 -9.26 0.72 32.10
N ILE A 276 -8.32 1.06 31.22
CA ILE A 276 -7.53 0.09 30.45
C ILE A 276 -6.05 0.43 30.47
N VAL A 277 -5.24 -0.60 30.65
CA VAL A 277 -3.79 -0.57 30.53
C VAL A 277 -3.36 -1.64 29.53
N ARG A 278 -2.60 -1.27 28.50
CA ARG A 278 -2.02 -2.19 27.50
C ARG A 278 -0.51 -2.14 27.55
N VAL A 279 0.11 -3.30 27.66
CA VAL A 279 1.57 -3.47 27.70
C VAL A 279 2.00 -4.26 26.46
N PRO A 280 2.65 -3.62 25.46
CA PRO A 280 3.07 -4.31 24.25
C PRO A 280 4.21 -5.32 24.52
N PHE A 281 4.18 -6.46 23.83
CA PHE A 281 5.27 -7.44 23.84
C PHE A 281 6.34 -7.06 22.81
N GLY A 282 7.35 -6.32 23.27
CA GLY A 282 8.51 -5.94 22.45
C GLY A 282 8.12 -5.13 21.20
N ARG A 283 8.47 -5.64 20.01
CA ARG A 283 8.14 -5.03 18.70
C ARG A 283 7.03 -5.78 17.95
N SER A 284 6.16 -6.49 18.68
CA SER A 284 5.05 -7.24 18.09
C SER A 284 3.73 -6.44 18.11
N ASN A 285 2.74 -6.95 17.38
CA ASN A 285 1.36 -6.45 17.39
C ASN A 285 0.52 -7.03 18.54
N TYR A 286 1.16 -7.68 19.53
CA TYR A 286 0.49 -8.30 20.66
C TYR A 286 0.94 -7.63 21.95
N GLY A 287 0.02 -7.54 22.91
CA GLY A 287 0.33 -7.06 24.25
C GLY A 287 -0.56 -7.70 25.31
N ALA A 288 -0.19 -7.52 26.58
CA ALA A 288 -1.08 -7.82 27.68
C ALA A 288 -2.07 -6.66 27.87
N VAL A 289 -3.32 -6.96 28.18
CA VAL A 289 -4.32 -5.95 28.59
C VAL A 289 -4.79 -6.23 30.00
N LEU A 290 -4.96 -5.16 30.75
CA LEU A 290 -5.64 -5.15 32.04
C LEU A 290 -6.77 -4.11 31.96
N CYS A 291 -7.97 -4.51 32.32
CA CYS A 291 -9.14 -3.65 32.37
C CYS A 291 -9.81 -3.70 33.74
N ALA A 292 -10.41 -2.59 34.14
CA ALA A 292 -11.25 -2.49 35.32
C ALA A 292 -12.48 -1.66 34.98
N SER A 293 -13.67 -2.22 35.16
CA SER A 293 -14.93 -1.55 34.89
C SER A 293 -15.60 -1.02 36.14
N THR A 294 -16.44 0.00 35.97
CA THR A 294 -17.31 0.53 37.03
C THR A 294 -18.33 -0.48 37.53
N ASN A 295 -18.55 -1.57 36.77
CA ASN A 295 -19.42 -2.67 37.13
C ASN A 295 -18.71 -3.69 38.04
N GLY A 296 -17.48 -3.37 38.48
CA GLY A 296 -16.68 -4.21 39.38
C GLY A 296 -15.97 -5.35 38.66
N GLN A 297 -16.00 -5.40 37.33
CA GLN A 297 -15.27 -6.43 36.58
C GLN A 297 -13.82 -6.02 36.39
N ILE A 298 -12.92 -6.95 36.70
CA ILE A 298 -11.49 -6.82 36.42
C ILE A 298 -11.15 -7.92 35.43
N GLY A 299 -10.54 -7.55 34.30
CA GLY A 299 -10.15 -8.49 33.27
C GLY A 299 -8.66 -8.37 32.97
N LEU A 300 -8.04 -9.52 32.71
CA LEU A 300 -6.67 -9.64 32.22
C LEU A 300 -6.70 -10.51 30.97
N GLY A 301 -5.93 -10.14 29.96
CA GLY A 301 -5.81 -10.94 28.75
C GLY A 301 -4.86 -10.35 27.72
N ILE A 302 -5.22 -10.48 26.45
CA ILE A 302 -4.37 -10.11 25.31
C ILE A 302 -5.02 -8.97 24.53
N SER A 303 -4.21 -7.98 24.16
CA SER A 303 -4.57 -6.96 23.18
C SER A 303 -3.86 -7.25 21.87
N LEU A 304 -4.62 -7.31 20.79
CA LEU A 304 -4.10 -7.24 19.43
C LEU A 304 -4.09 -5.76 19.03
N MET A 305 -2.89 -5.24 18.81
CA MET A 305 -2.62 -3.84 18.50
C MET A 305 -2.42 -3.67 16.99
N ASN A 306 -2.98 -2.59 16.43
CA ASN A 306 -2.86 -2.23 15.02
C ASN A 306 -3.45 -3.28 14.07
N ILE A 307 -4.70 -3.65 14.32
CA ILE A 307 -5.42 -4.56 13.42
C ILE A 307 -5.94 -3.78 12.23
N ARG A 308 -5.35 -4.03 11.06
CA ARG A 308 -5.87 -3.57 9.77
C ARG A 308 -7.03 -4.48 9.34
N LEU A 309 -8.13 -4.47 10.10
CA LEU A 309 -9.34 -5.25 9.79
C LEU A 309 -10.25 -4.54 8.79
N LEU A 310 -10.04 -3.24 8.55
CA LEU A 310 -10.78 -2.47 7.56
C LEU A 310 -9.87 -2.17 6.35
N PRO A 311 -10.04 -2.86 5.21
CA PRO A 311 -9.32 -2.56 3.97
C PRO A 311 -9.84 -1.31 3.24
N VAL A 312 -10.71 -0.49 3.84
CA VAL A 312 -11.54 0.48 3.09
C VAL A 312 -11.78 1.83 3.79
N LEU A 313 -10.86 2.33 4.61
CA LEU A 313 -10.91 3.75 4.98
C LEU A 313 -9.59 4.42 4.60
N PRO A 314 -9.63 5.48 3.75
CA PRO A 314 -8.45 6.13 3.16
C PRO A 314 -7.56 6.80 4.22
#